data_AF-A0A067KUJ9-F1
#
_entry.id   AF-A0A067KUJ9-F1
#
_cell.length_a   1.000
_cell.length_b   1.000
_cell.length_c   1.000
_cell.angle_alpha   90.00
_cell.angle_beta   90.00
_cell.angle_gamma   90.00
#
_symmetry.space_group_name_H-M   'P 1'
#
loop_
_entity.id
_entity.type
_entity.pdbx_description
1 polymer ?
#
loop_
_entity_poly.entity_id
_entity_poly.type
_entity_poly.pdbx_seq_one_letter_code
_entity_poly.pdbx_strand_id
1 'polypeptide(L)'
;MVLSQTHISTIVKGTFGYLDPEYYRRKKLTEKSDVYSFGVVLFETLCARPAVMPMGEIEEEEYEKVNLAEWASNCYQMGTLDQIIDPYLKGKIAPECFKTFTSIARKCLADRGSERPSMGDVLCNLELAMQQQDAADLPEDMAQKVANGRMNGDVTISINNEQGIHFYNSDKTPGVEFSEIMVPMGR
;
A
#
# COMPACT_ATOMS: atom_id res chain seq x y z
N MET A 1 3.60 15.67 30.90
CA MET A 1 4.01 15.61 29.48
C MET A 1 4.33 14.15 29.19
N VAL A 2 3.40 13.42 28.57
CA VAL A 2 3.64 12.00 28.23
C VAL A 2 4.51 11.99 26.98
N LEU A 3 5.74 11.51 27.08
CA LEU A 3 6.59 11.27 25.92
C LEU A 3 5.99 10.06 25.19
N SER A 4 5.28 10.31 24.09
CA SER A 4 4.85 9.25 23.19
C SER A 4 6.09 8.58 22.61
N GLN A 5 6.35 7.34 23.00
CA GLN A 5 7.45 6.55 22.49
C GLN A 5 7.08 6.11 21.07
N THR A 6 7.57 6.82 20.06
CA THR A 6 7.27 6.56 18.64
C THR A 6 8.05 5.37 18.05
N HIS A 7 8.88 4.70 18.86
CA HIS A 7 9.73 3.61 18.39
C HIS A 7 10.11 2.61 19.48
N ILE A 8 10.33 1.36 19.06
CA ILE A 8 10.86 0.28 19.89
C ILE A 8 12.30 -0.01 19.44
N SER A 9 13.25 0.00 20.37
CA SER A 9 14.63 -0.45 20.10
C SER A 9 14.71 -1.95 20.40
N THR A 10 14.99 -2.77 19.38
CA THR A 10 14.93 -4.23 19.50
C THR A 10 15.96 -4.92 18.61
N ILE A 11 16.21 -6.21 18.85
CA ILE A 11 16.91 -7.08 17.91
C ILE A 11 16.08 -7.13 16.63
N VAL A 12 16.73 -7.00 15.46
CA VAL A 12 16.03 -7.07 14.19
C VAL A 12 15.33 -8.43 14.05
N LYS A 13 14.02 -8.36 13.84
CA LYS A 13 13.13 -9.47 13.50
C LYS A 13 12.30 -9.06 12.30
N GLY A 14 11.99 -10.00 11.42
CA GLY A 14 11.17 -9.77 10.23
C GLY A 14 11.44 -10.78 9.13
N THR A 15 10.59 -10.78 8.11
CA THR A 15 10.73 -11.62 6.92
C THR A 15 11.58 -10.87 5.88
N PHE A 16 12.60 -11.55 5.33
CA PHE A 16 13.44 -10.98 4.28
C PHE A 16 12.57 -10.60 3.07
N GLY A 17 12.82 -9.43 2.47
CA GLY A 17 11.99 -8.83 1.42
C GLY A 17 11.05 -7.72 1.90
N TYR A 18 10.49 -7.86 3.10
CA TYR A 18 9.58 -6.85 3.69
C TYR A 18 10.27 -5.91 4.67
N LEU A 19 11.52 -6.22 5.01
CA LEU A 19 12.22 -5.54 6.10
C LEU A 19 12.59 -4.10 5.74
N ASP A 20 12.07 -3.16 6.51
CA ASP A 20 12.40 -1.74 6.41
C ASP A 20 13.93 -1.51 6.52
N PRO A 21 14.59 -0.90 5.51
CA PRO A 21 16.03 -0.65 5.51
C PRO A 21 16.47 0.37 6.59
N GLU A 22 15.59 1.29 7.01
CA GLU A 22 15.86 2.20 8.11
C GLU A 22 15.81 1.49 9.47
N TYR A 23 14.79 0.65 9.70
CA TYR A 23 14.73 -0.22 10.87
C TYR A 23 15.95 -1.15 10.95
N TYR A 24 16.31 -1.79 9.83
CA TYR A 24 17.48 -2.68 9.78
C TYR A 24 18.77 -1.97 10.22
N ARG A 25 19.03 -0.77 9.69
CA ARG A 25 20.22 0.02 10.01
C ARG A 25 20.20 0.59 11.42
N ARG A 26 19.06 1.13 11.86
CA ARG A 26 18.96 1.89 13.12
C ARG A 26 18.54 1.06 14.32
N LYS A 27 18.04 -0.16 14.12
CA LYS A 27 17.46 -1.04 15.15
C LYS A 27 16.26 -0.41 15.86
N LYS A 28 15.57 0.53 15.19
CA LYS A 28 14.39 1.25 15.68
C LYS A 28 13.17 0.88 14.85
N LEU A 29 12.27 0.11 15.43
CA LEU A 29 11.00 -0.25 14.82
C LEU A 29 10.02 0.90 15.04
N THR A 30 9.31 1.30 13.99
CA THR A 30 8.32 2.40 14.01
C THR A 30 7.10 2.01 13.18
N GLU A 31 6.01 2.76 13.31
CA GLU A 31 4.85 2.62 12.40
C GLU A 31 5.25 2.79 10.92
N LYS A 32 6.32 3.54 10.64
CA LYS A 32 6.83 3.71 9.26
C LYS A 32 7.50 2.45 8.73
N SER A 33 7.91 1.53 9.60
CA SER A 33 8.42 0.22 9.19
C SER A 33 7.30 -0.68 8.67
N ASP A 34 6.09 -0.55 9.24
CA ASP A 34 4.90 -1.23 8.73
C ASP A 34 4.46 -0.62 7.40
N VAL A 35 4.53 0.72 7.25
CA VAL A 35 4.27 1.40 5.97
C VAL A 35 5.18 0.87 4.86
N TYR A 36 6.47 0.68 5.14
CA TYR A 36 7.41 0.11 4.16
C TYR A 36 6.99 -1.31 3.77
N SER A 37 6.77 -2.17 4.76
CA SER A 37 6.37 -3.56 4.55
C SER A 37 5.07 -3.65 3.73
N PHE A 38 4.11 -2.78 3.99
CA PHE A 38 2.88 -2.67 3.21
C PHE A 38 3.13 -2.19 1.78
N GLY A 39 4.06 -1.26 1.57
CA GLY A 39 4.50 -0.86 0.23
C GLY A 39 5.01 -2.05 -0.60
N VAL A 40 5.71 -3.00 0.02
CA VAL A 40 6.14 -4.23 -0.65
C VAL A 40 4.93 -5.06 -1.07
N VAL A 41 3.96 -5.27 -0.16
CA VAL A 41 2.71 -6.00 -0.45
C VAL A 41 1.91 -5.37 -1.59
N LEU A 42 1.87 -4.03 -1.68
CA LEU A 42 1.21 -3.35 -2.79
C LEU A 42 1.86 -3.70 -4.14
N PHE A 43 3.20 -3.77 -4.19
CA PHE A 43 3.89 -4.20 -5.41
C PHE A 43 3.76 -5.71 -5.66
N GLU A 44 3.73 -6.56 -4.63
CA GLU A 44 3.41 -7.98 -4.81
C GLU A 44 2.02 -8.17 -5.44
N THR A 45 1.05 -7.39 -4.99
CA THR A 45 -0.33 -7.39 -5.52
C THR A 45 -0.37 -6.96 -6.98
N LEU A 46 0.38 -5.91 -7.35
CA LEU A 46 0.43 -5.40 -8.72
C LEU A 46 1.18 -6.32 -9.69
N CYS A 47 2.25 -6.97 -9.21
CA CYS A 47 3.16 -7.75 -10.04
C CYS A 47 2.87 -9.26 -10.01
N ALA A 48 1.99 -9.72 -9.11
CA ALA A 48 1.73 -11.13 -8.81
C ALA A 48 3.02 -11.94 -8.58
N ARG A 49 3.99 -11.32 -7.89
CA ARG A 49 5.34 -11.84 -7.70
C ARG A 49 5.71 -11.76 -6.21
N PRO A 50 6.40 -12.76 -5.65
CA PRO A 50 6.83 -12.71 -4.25
C PRO A 50 7.83 -11.58 -4.00
N ALA A 51 7.84 -11.05 -2.78
CA ALA A 51 8.76 -10.01 -2.33
C ALA A 51 10.24 -10.36 -2.54
N VAL A 52 10.57 -11.65 -2.48
CA VAL A 52 11.90 -12.21 -2.76
C VAL A 52 11.76 -13.39 -3.70
N MET A 53 12.40 -13.33 -4.86
CA MET A 53 12.50 -14.50 -5.73
C MET A 53 13.54 -15.50 -5.18
N PRO A 54 13.26 -16.81 -5.25
CA PRO A 54 14.25 -17.83 -4.91
C PRO A 54 15.46 -17.73 -5.86
N MET A 55 16.69 -17.69 -5.32
CA MET A 55 17.90 -17.57 -6.13
C MET A 55 18.06 -18.70 -7.18
N GLY A 56 17.48 -19.88 -6.94
CA GLY A 56 17.57 -21.01 -7.87
C GLY A 56 16.71 -20.86 -9.14
N GLU A 57 15.87 -19.84 -9.21
CA GLU A 57 14.93 -19.60 -10.32
C GLU A 57 15.37 -18.43 -11.22
N ILE A 58 16.54 -17.84 -10.98
CA ILE A 58 16.98 -16.62 -11.65
C ILE A 58 18.40 -16.77 -12.18
N GLU A 59 18.62 -16.29 -13.40
CA GLU A 59 19.96 -16.21 -14.01
C GLU A 59 20.80 -15.13 -13.32
N GLU A 60 22.13 -15.23 -13.40
CA GLU A 60 23.04 -14.29 -12.71
C GLU A 60 22.82 -12.82 -13.14
N GLU A 61 22.41 -12.62 -14.39
CA GLU A 61 22.14 -11.29 -14.96
C GLU A 61 20.87 -10.64 -14.38
N GLU A 62 20.08 -11.40 -13.61
CA GLU A 62 18.80 -10.98 -13.06
C GLU A 62 18.78 -10.85 -11.53
N TYR A 63 19.95 -10.91 -10.87
CA TYR A 63 20.04 -10.77 -9.41
C TYR A 63 19.41 -9.47 -8.88
N GLU A 64 19.44 -8.39 -9.65
CA GLU A 64 18.79 -7.12 -9.31
C GLU A 64 17.27 -7.26 -9.15
N LYS A 65 16.67 -8.29 -9.76
CA LYS A 65 15.25 -8.58 -9.65
C LYS A 65 14.92 -9.36 -8.38
N VAL A 66 15.89 -9.90 -7.63
CA VAL A 66 15.62 -10.76 -6.46
C VAL A 66 14.72 -10.05 -5.45
N ASN A 67 15.03 -8.78 -5.14
CA ASN A 67 14.22 -7.97 -4.23
C ASN A 67 13.17 -7.19 -5.03
N LEU A 68 11.89 -7.51 -4.81
CA LEU A 68 10.80 -6.86 -5.54
C LEU A 68 10.72 -5.36 -5.25
N ALA A 69 10.94 -4.94 -4.00
CA ALA A 69 10.82 -3.54 -3.59
C ALA A 69 11.85 -2.66 -4.31
N GLU A 70 13.09 -3.14 -4.41
CA GLU A 70 14.17 -2.47 -5.13
C GLU A 70 13.91 -2.47 -6.65
N TRP A 71 13.56 -3.63 -7.21
CA TRP A 71 13.30 -3.75 -8.64
C TRP A 71 12.11 -2.90 -9.10
N ALA A 72 10.99 -2.95 -8.39
CA ALA A 72 9.82 -2.12 -8.66
C ALA A 72 10.12 -0.63 -8.47
N SER A 73 10.96 -0.29 -7.50
CA SER A 73 11.43 1.08 -7.34
C SER A 73 12.21 1.55 -8.57
N ASN A 74 13.18 0.78 -9.05
CA ASN A 74 13.96 1.11 -10.25
C ASN A 74 13.05 1.25 -11.47
N CYS A 75 12.10 0.32 -11.66
CA CYS A 75 11.13 0.40 -12.76
C CYS A 75 10.25 1.67 -12.68
N TYR A 76 9.83 2.08 -11.47
CA TYR A 76 9.09 3.33 -11.29
C TYR A 76 9.91 4.55 -11.72
N GLN A 77 11.19 4.61 -11.34
CA GLN A 77 12.09 5.72 -11.71
C GLN A 77 12.37 5.77 -13.21
N MET A 78 12.51 4.61 -13.84
CA MET A 78 12.78 4.49 -15.27
C MET A 78 11.52 4.65 -16.14
N GLY A 79 10.32 4.69 -15.53
CA GLY A 79 9.06 4.72 -16.27
C GLY A 79 8.74 3.41 -16.98
N THR A 80 9.27 2.29 -16.48
CA THR A 80 9.14 0.95 -17.10
C THR A 80 8.25 0.01 -16.29
N LEU A 81 7.42 0.53 -15.38
CA LEU A 81 6.55 -0.30 -14.53
C LEU A 81 5.60 -1.21 -15.31
N ASP A 82 5.12 -0.81 -16.48
CA ASP A 82 4.25 -1.64 -17.33
C ASP A 82 4.87 -2.99 -17.70
N GLN A 83 6.20 -3.10 -17.62
CA GLN A 83 6.92 -4.34 -17.90
C GLN A 83 6.78 -5.37 -16.78
N ILE A 84 6.55 -4.93 -15.54
CA ILE A 84 6.54 -5.79 -14.35
C ILE A 84 5.14 -6.07 -13.81
N ILE A 85 4.11 -5.39 -14.33
CA ILE A 85 2.70 -5.63 -13.98
C ILE A 85 2.33 -7.07 -14.32
N ASP A 86 1.53 -7.68 -13.44
CA ASP A 86 0.89 -8.97 -13.68
C ASP A 86 0.25 -8.99 -15.10
N PRO A 87 0.64 -9.93 -15.98
CA PRO A 87 0.02 -10.11 -17.28
C PRO A 87 -1.52 -10.16 -17.26
N TYR A 88 -2.13 -10.67 -16.18
CA TYR A 88 -3.59 -10.72 -16.03
C TYR A 88 -4.23 -9.34 -15.86
N LEU A 89 -3.48 -8.34 -15.38
CA LEU A 89 -3.95 -6.96 -15.16
C LEU A 89 -3.66 -6.04 -16.34
N LYS A 90 -2.79 -6.43 -17.28
CA LYS A 90 -2.43 -5.60 -18.44
C LYS A 90 -3.67 -5.22 -19.27
N GLY A 91 -3.83 -3.92 -19.49
CA GLY A 91 -4.96 -3.35 -20.21
C GLY A 91 -6.28 -3.30 -19.44
N LYS A 92 -6.31 -3.70 -18.16
CA LYS A 92 -7.52 -3.69 -17.31
C LYS A 92 -7.51 -2.59 -16.25
N ILE A 93 -6.35 -1.99 -15.98
CA ILE A 93 -6.23 -0.92 -14.99
C ILE A 93 -6.41 0.43 -15.68
N ALA A 94 -7.30 1.27 -15.16
CA ALA A 94 -7.48 2.63 -15.59
C ALA A 94 -6.18 3.43 -15.38
N PRO A 95 -5.74 4.27 -16.34
CA PRO A 95 -4.46 4.98 -16.24
C PRO A 95 -4.31 5.84 -14.97
N GLU A 96 -5.38 6.52 -14.55
CA GLU A 96 -5.36 7.34 -13.32
C GLU A 96 -5.30 6.48 -12.06
N CYS A 97 -6.05 5.37 -12.00
CA CYS A 97 -5.97 4.39 -10.91
C CYS A 97 -4.53 3.87 -10.78
N PHE A 98 -3.95 3.44 -11.91
CA PHE A 98 -2.59 2.92 -11.95
C PHE A 98 -1.57 3.94 -11.44
N LYS A 99 -1.66 5.20 -11.88
CA LYS A 99 -0.78 6.28 -11.45
C LYS A 99 -0.91 6.59 -9.96
N THR A 100 -2.14 6.66 -9.43
CA THR A 100 -2.39 6.90 -8.00
C THR A 100 -1.83 5.76 -7.16
N PHE A 101 -2.16 4.52 -7.51
CA PHE A 101 -1.73 3.30 -6.82
C PHE A 101 -0.20 3.16 -6.79
N THR A 102 0.46 3.27 -7.94
CA THR A 102 1.91 3.12 -8.03
C THR A 102 2.65 4.26 -7.34
N SER A 103 2.11 5.49 -7.39
CA SER A 103 2.67 6.64 -6.68
C SER A 103 2.65 6.45 -5.16
N ILE A 104 1.53 6.00 -4.59
CA ILE A 104 1.45 5.77 -3.15
C ILE A 104 2.31 4.59 -2.72
N ALA A 105 2.26 3.46 -3.44
CA ALA A 105 3.09 2.29 -3.18
C ALA A 105 4.58 2.66 -3.18
N ARG A 106 4.99 3.51 -4.14
CA ARG A 106 6.37 3.98 -4.23
C ARG A 106 6.80 4.85 -3.06
N LYS A 107 5.93 5.76 -2.58
CA LYS A 107 6.21 6.59 -1.41
C LYS A 107 6.36 5.75 -0.14
N CYS A 108 5.60 4.65 -0.02
CA CYS A 108 5.75 3.70 1.08
C CYS A 108 7.16 3.08 1.14
N LEU A 109 7.78 2.84 -0.02
CA LEU A 109 9.13 2.27 -0.14
C LEU A 109 10.28 3.28 0.03
N ALA A 110 10.02 4.53 0.44
CA ALA A 110 11.08 5.50 0.65
C ALA A 110 12.12 5.02 1.68
N ASP A 111 13.41 5.30 1.43
CA ASP A 111 14.52 4.89 2.30
C ASP A 111 14.46 5.48 3.70
N ARG A 112 13.87 6.69 3.81
CA ARG A 112 13.70 7.41 5.08
C ARG A 112 12.23 7.34 5.49
N GLY A 113 11.95 6.82 6.68
CA GLY A 113 10.61 6.73 7.22
C GLY A 113 9.90 8.07 7.37
N SER A 114 10.66 9.18 7.48
CA SER A 114 10.10 10.54 7.46
C SER A 114 9.47 10.94 6.11
N GLU A 115 9.91 10.34 5.02
CA GLU A 115 9.41 10.60 3.65
C GLU A 115 8.25 9.67 3.28
N ARG A 116 8.06 8.59 4.05
CA ARG A 116 6.92 7.68 3.90
C ARG A 116 5.62 8.36 4.34
N PRO A 117 4.49 8.07 3.68
CA PRO A 117 3.17 8.54 4.11
C PRO A 117 2.79 7.99 5.48
N SER A 118 1.72 8.52 6.08
CA SER A 118 1.01 7.80 7.15
C SER A 118 0.15 6.68 6.56
N MET A 119 -0.20 5.66 7.34
CA MET A 119 -1.15 4.63 6.87
C MET A 119 -2.52 5.22 6.51
N GLY A 120 -2.93 6.33 7.13
CA GLY A 120 -4.15 7.06 6.74
C GLY A 120 -4.03 7.66 5.34
N ASP A 121 -2.90 8.28 5.00
CA ASP A 121 -2.67 8.79 3.64
C ASP A 121 -2.65 7.64 2.62
N VAL A 122 -2.07 6.49 3.00
CA VAL A 122 -2.07 5.28 2.16
C VAL A 122 -3.50 4.85 1.86
N LEU A 123 -4.33 4.70 2.89
CA LEU A 123 -5.74 4.32 2.74
C LEU A 123 -6.49 5.29 1.82
N CYS A 124 -6.40 6.61 2.07
CA CYS A 124 -7.07 7.61 1.24
C CYS A 124 -6.68 7.53 -0.25
N ASN A 125 -5.40 7.27 -0.55
CA ASN A 125 -4.95 7.14 -1.94
C ASN A 125 -5.42 5.83 -2.59
N LEU A 126 -5.53 4.75 -1.83
CA LEU A 126 -6.08 3.49 -2.33
C LEU A 126 -7.59 3.60 -2.59
N GLU A 127 -8.35 4.27 -1.72
CA GLU A 127 -9.77 4.57 -1.95
C GLU A 127 -9.97 5.45 -3.19
N LEU A 128 -9.11 6.46 -3.39
CA LEU A 128 -9.11 7.26 -4.60
C LEU A 128 -8.80 6.43 -5.86
N ALA A 129 -7.79 5.56 -5.81
CA ALA A 129 -7.45 4.68 -6.93
C ALA A 129 -8.62 3.74 -7.29
N MET A 130 -9.31 3.19 -6.29
CA MET A 130 -10.50 2.38 -6.49
C MET A 130 -11.62 3.19 -7.18
N GLN A 131 -11.92 4.40 -6.70
CA GLN A 131 -12.92 5.26 -7.34
C GLN A 131 -12.56 5.63 -8.79
N GLN A 132 -11.27 5.80 -9.09
CA GLN A 132 -10.79 6.05 -10.46
C GLN A 132 -11.01 4.85 -11.36
N GLN A 133 -10.85 3.63 -10.84
CA GLN A 133 -11.15 2.40 -11.56
C GLN A 133 -12.66 2.24 -11.77
N ASP A 134 -13.46 2.38 -10.71
CA ASP A 134 -14.93 2.27 -10.79
C ASP A 134 -15.51 3.23 -11.83
N ALA A 135 -15.02 4.47 -11.87
CA ALA A 135 -15.45 5.47 -12.82
C ALA A 135 -15.09 5.13 -14.28
N ALA A 136 -13.97 4.41 -14.50
CA ALA A 136 -13.55 3.96 -15.82
C ALA A 136 -14.32 2.72 -16.30
N ASP A 137 -14.80 1.90 -15.38
CA ASP A 137 -15.56 0.68 -15.68
C ASP A 137 -17.06 0.96 -15.90
N LEU A 138 -17.53 2.18 -15.62
CA LEU A 138 -18.92 2.58 -15.88
C LEU A 138 -19.22 2.55 -17.40
N PRO A 139 -20.38 2.00 -17.81
CA PRO A 139 -20.88 2.14 -19.18
C PRO A 139 -20.99 3.62 -19.56
N GLU A 140 -20.60 3.96 -20.80
CA GLU A 140 -20.54 5.35 -21.32
C GLU A 140 -21.86 6.12 -21.10
N ASP A 141 -22.98 5.43 -21.10
CA ASP A 141 -24.34 5.93 -20.93
C ASP A 141 -24.70 6.34 -19.48
N MET A 142 -23.95 5.89 -18.46
CA MET A 142 -24.09 6.35 -17.07
C MET A 142 -23.12 7.47 -16.68
N ALA A 143 -21.96 7.55 -17.34
CA ALA A 143 -20.93 8.57 -17.07
C ALA A 143 -21.47 10.01 -17.28
N GLN A 144 -22.33 10.23 -18.28
CA GLN A 144 -22.96 11.52 -18.56
C GLN A 144 -23.89 12.01 -17.43
N LYS A 145 -24.53 11.11 -16.67
CA LYS A 145 -25.43 11.49 -15.56
C LYS A 145 -24.67 11.94 -14.33
N VAL A 146 -23.53 11.30 -14.04
CA VAL A 146 -22.66 11.66 -12.91
C VAL A 146 -21.97 13.02 -13.15
N ALA A 147 -21.54 13.30 -14.38
CA ALA A 147 -20.96 14.59 -14.74
C ALA A 147 -21.97 15.76 -14.59
N ASN A 148 -23.24 15.55 -14.94
CA ASN A 148 -24.29 16.57 -14.81
C ASN A 148 -24.80 16.78 -13.36
N GLY A 149 -24.59 15.83 -12.45
CA GLY A 149 -24.94 15.97 -11.04
C GLY A 149 -23.95 16.81 -10.21
N ARG A 150 -22.76 17.08 -10.74
CA ARG A 150 -21.66 17.75 -10.01
C ARG A 150 -21.79 19.29 -9.93
N MET A 151 -22.81 19.86 -10.57
CA MET A 151 -23.00 21.32 -10.70
C MET A 151 -24.02 21.94 -9.74
N ASN A 152 -24.78 21.15 -8.95
CA ASN A 152 -25.69 21.67 -7.93
C ASN A 152 -25.33 21.03 -6.59
N GLY A 153 -24.69 21.81 -5.71
CA GLY A 153 -24.08 21.37 -4.46
C GLY A 153 -25.05 20.88 -3.39
N ASP A 154 -25.71 19.74 -3.63
CA ASP A 154 -26.43 18.98 -2.63
C ASP A 154 -26.18 17.48 -2.89
N VAL A 155 -25.39 16.84 -2.02
CA VAL A 155 -25.15 15.40 -2.09
C VAL A 155 -26.28 14.72 -1.33
N THR A 156 -27.36 14.39 -2.05
CA THR A 156 -28.42 13.50 -1.53
C THR A 156 -28.16 12.10 -2.07
N ILE A 157 -27.53 11.25 -1.25
CA ILE A 157 -27.35 9.83 -1.55
C ILE A 157 -28.69 9.14 -1.27
N SER A 158 -29.45 8.82 -2.31
CA SER A 158 -30.56 7.86 -2.22
C SER A 158 -30.07 6.51 -2.71
N ILE A 159 -29.59 5.68 -1.79
CA ILE A 159 -29.36 4.25 -2.02
C ILE A 159 -30.55 3.52 -1.39
N ASN A 160 -31.45 3.03 -2.25
CA ASN A 160 -32.51 2.13 -1.83
C ASN A 160 -31.96 0.70 -1.75
N ASN A 161 -32.23 0.10 -0.59
CA ASN A 161 -32.31 -1.33 -0.29
C ASN A 161 -31.12 -2.02 0.42
N GLU A 162 -31.24 -2.05 1.75
CA GLU A 162 -31.10 -3.24 2.61
C GLU A 162 -29.70 -3.82 2.84
N GLN A 163 -28.88 -3.10 3.61
CA GLN A 163 -28.35 -3.54 4.92
C GLN A 163 -27.58 -2.36 5.54
N GLY A 164 -28.07 -1.88 6.68
CA GLY A 164 -27.54 -0.68 7.33
C GLY A 164 -26.09 -0.85 7.76
N ILE A 165 -25.18 -0.07 7.19
CA ILE A 165 -23.83 0.08 7.73
C ILE A 165 -23.94 1.04 8.92
N HIS A 166 -23.91 0.48 10.12
CA HIS A 166 -23.75 1.23 11.35
C HIS A 166 -22.38 1.93 11.28
N PHE A 167 -22.37 3.27 11.25
CA PHE A 167 -21.16 4.06 11.32
C PHE A 167 -20.46 3.77 12.66
N TYR A 168 -19.48 2.87 12.65
CA TYR A 168 -18.56 2.73 13.77
C TYR A 168 -17.70 3.98 13.79
N ASN A 169 -17.95 4.84 14.78
CA ASN A 169 -17.00 5.84 15.19
C ASN A 169 -15.66 5.15 15.44
N SER A 170 -14.63 5.59 14.72
CA SER A 170 -13.27 5.08 14.84
C SER A 170 -12.82 5.10 16.30
N ASP A 171 -12.61 3.92 16.88
CA ASP A 171 -11.94 3.77 18.17
C ASP A 171 -10.54 4.38 18.06
N LYS A 172 -10.26 5.38 18.89
CA LYS A 172 -9.03 6.18 18.88
C LYS A 172 -7.81 5.46 19.49
N THR A 173 -7.76 4.13 19.46
CA THR A 173 -6.64 3.37 20.03
C THR A 173 -6.30 2.15 19.19
N PRO A 174 -5.43 2.29 18.18
CA PRO A 174 -4.96 1.15 17.37
C PRO A 174 -3.92 0.26 18.10
N GLY A 175 -3.60 0.56 19.36
CA GLY A 175 -2.41 0.02 20.04
C GLY A 175 -2.64 -1.05 21.10
N VAL A 176 -3.89 -1.41 21.42
CA VAL A 176 -4.15 -2.33 22.56
C VAL A 176 -4.10 -3.80 22.14
N GLU A 177 -4.44 -4.11 20.90
CA GLU A 177 -4.57 -5.49 20.40
C GLU A 177 -3.22 -6.19 20.16
N PHE A 178 -2.14 -5.43 19.92
CA PHE A 178 -0.80 -6.01 19.74
C PHE A 178 -0.10 -6.38 21.06
N SER A 179 -0.56 -5.86 22.20
CA SER A 179 0.00 -6.17 23.52
C SER A 179 -0.28 -7.61 23.96
N GLU A 180 -1.36 -8.22 23.47
CA GLU A 180 -1.80 -9.55 23.90
C GLU A 180 -1.04 -10.70 23.17
N ILE A 181 -0.31 -10.38 22.11
CA ILE A 181 0.45 -11.37 21.32
C ILE A 181 1.86 -11.61 21.91
N MET A 182 2.35 -10.72 22.78
CA MET A 182 3.61 -10.94 23.50
C MET A 182 3.37 -11.71 24.80
N VAL A 183 3.14 -13.02 24.69
CA VAL A 183 3.37 -13.92 25.84
C VAL A 183 4.86 -14.25 25.88
N PRO A 184 5.60 -13.86 26.94
CA PRO A 184 6.99 -14.27 27.09
C PRO A 184 6.99 -15.72 27.60
N MET A 185 7.12 -16.70 26.71
CA MET A 185 7.60 -18.02 27.12
C MET A 185 9.10 -18.09 26.84
N GLY A 186 9.86 -17.85 27.90
CA GLY A 186 11.25 -18.26 27.96
C GLY A 186 11.37 -19.78 27.90
N ARG A 187 12.46 -20.22 27.28
CA ARG A 187 13.37 -21.26 27.76
C ARG A 187 14.76 -20.94 27.26
#